data_AF-A0A401YC36-F1
#
_entry.id   AF-A0A401YC36-F1
#
_cell.length_a   1.000
_cell.length_b   1.000
_cell.length_c   1.000
_cell.angle_alpha   90.00
_cell.angle_beta   90.00
_cell.angle_gamma   90.00
#
_symmetry.space_group_name_H-M   'P 1'
#
loop_
_entity.id
_entity.type
_entity.pdbx_description
1 polymer ?
#
loop_
_entity_poly.entity_id
_entity_poly.type
_entity_poly.pdbx_seq_one_letter_code
_entity_poly.pdbx_strand_id
1 'polypeptide(L)'
;MGDTTDARPLQPLLMAAWGMGLVAIDLNINGLDLVPDPIGWALALMAALRLTSRHAGFRWAAGAAALALLVSLPSWMGASGALLSVAGYVASTGFVFAVCTALIALVPDRAAGAQTIRWADVALTVLVPLIAWTAGPGSTLAVVLLVLAGLTVFVCFIVLMVRSSGDPVVPVG
;
A
#
# COMPACT_ATOMS: atom_id res chain seq x y z
N MET A 1 26.13 31.62 1.52
CA MET A 1 26.54 30.20 1.54
C MET A 1 25.35 29.44 2.08
N GLY A 2 24.35 29.23 1.22
CA GLY A 2 23.06 28.67 1.62
C GLY A 2 23.23 27.17 1.84
N ASP A 3 23.00 26.73 3.06
CA ASP A 3 22.95 25.34 3.45
C ASP A 3 21.95 24.62 2.54
N THR A 4 22.45 23.70 1.71
CA THR A 4 21.66 22.80 0.86
C THR A 4 20.92 21.80 1.74
N THR A 5 19.96 22.31 2.51
CA THR A 5 19.30 21.61 3.60
C THR A 5 18.45 20.49 3.02
N ASP A 6 19.01 19.29 3.06
CA ASP A 6 18.33 17.99 3.10
C ASP A 6 17.36 17.64 1.97
N ALA A 7 17.80 17.84 0.72
CA ALA A 7 17.30 17.11 -0.45
C ALA A 7 17.69 15.61 -0.40
N ARG A 8 17.57 14.96 0.77
CA ARG A 8 17.84 13.53 0.88
C ARG A 8 16.72 12.77 0.16
N PRO A 9 17.06 11.85 -0.75
CA PRO A 9 16.09 11.07 -1.50
C PRO A 9 15.20 10.24 -0.58
N LEU A 10 13.99 9.93 -1.03
CA LEU A 10 13.03 9.08 -0.32
C LEU A 10 13.39 7.59 -0.39
N GLN A 11 14.67 7.25 -0.20
CA GLN A 11 15.19 5.87 -0.27
C GLN A 11 14.39 4.85 0.56
N PRO A 12 13.84 5.17 1.75
CA PRO A 12 13.00 4.22 2.48
C PRO A 12 11.76 3.75 1.70
N LEU A 13 11.27 4.51 0.71
CA LEU A 13 10.17 4.06 -0.16
C LEU A 13 10.53 2.82 -0.97
N LEU A 14 11.80 2.63 -1.32
CA LEU A 14 12.23 1.40 -1.99
C LEU A 14 12.06 0.18 -1.07
N MET A 15 12.35 0.34 0.23
CA MET A 15 12.11 -0.70 1.23
C MET A 15 10.61 -0.97 1.41
N ALA A 16 9.77 0.07 1.42
CA ALA A 16 8.31 -0.10 1.41
C ALA A 16 7.84 -0.84 0.16
N ALA A 17 8.38 -0.51 -1.02
CA ALA A 17 8.05 -1.15 -2.29
C ALA A 17 8.41 -2.64 -2.30
N TRP A 18 9.57 -3.01 -1.76
CA TRP A 18 9.95 -4.42 -1.56
C TRP A 18 9.01 -5.12 -0.57
N GLY A 19 8.67 -4.45 0.54
CA GLY A 19 7.72 -4.97 1.51
C GLY A 19 6.35 -5.27 0.89
N MET A 20 5.80 -4.32 0.13
CA MET A 20 4.55 -4.51 -0.60
C MET A 20 4.67 -5.59 -1.69
N GLY A 21 5.81 -5.63 -2.39
CA GLY A 21 6.09 -6.70 -3.36
C GLY A 21 6.01 -8.09 -2.73
N LEU A 22 6.53 -8.26 -1.51
CA LEU A 22 6.39 -9.52 -0.76
C LEU A 22 4.94 -9.84 -0.42
N VAL A 23 4.17 -8.87 0.09
CA VAL A 23 2.73 -9.06 0.40
C VAL A 23 1.93 -9.51 -0.83
N ALA A 24 2.27 -9.03 -2.02
CA ALA A 24 1.56 -9.45 -3.24
C ALA A 24 2.01 -10.79 -3.81
N ILE A 25 3.19 -11.26 -3.44
CA ILE A 25 3.66 -12.60 -3.78
C ILE A 25 3.08 -13.54 -2.70
N ASP A 26 1.74 -13.59 -2.62
CA ASP A 26 0.97 -14.53 -1.81
C ASP A 26 1.16 -15.93 -2.41
N LEU A 27 2.26 -16.59 -2.04
CA LEU A 27 2.58 -17.95 -2.48
C LEU A 27 1.95 -18.92 -1.49
N ASN A 28 0.66 -19.19 -1.68
CA ASN A 28 -0.01 -20.23 -0.93
C ASN A 28 0.38 -21.61 -1.47
N ILE A 29 1.24 -22.34 -0.76
CA ILE A 29 1.56 -23.75 -1.06
C ILE A 29 0.97 -24.64 0.03
N ASN A 30 0.04 -25.52 -0.35
CA ASN A 30 -0.64 -26.45 0.55
C ASN A 30 -1.41 -25.78 1.72
N GLY A 31 -1.97 -24.58 1.52
CA GLY A 31 -2.70 -23.86 2.56
C GLY A 31 -1.80 -23.08 3.53
N LEU A 32 -0.49 -23.17 3.37
CA LEU A 32 0.49 -22.35 4.08
C LEU A 32 0.95 -21.24 3.14
N ASP A 33 0.71 -20.01 3.58
CA ASP A 33 1.26 -18.82 2.96
C ASP A 33 2.78 -18.83 3.14
N LEU A 34 3.53 -19.09 2.07
CA LEU A 34 4.99 -19.26 2.13
C LEU A 34 5.73 -17.94 2.25
N VAL A 35 5.09 -16.84 1.84
CA VAL A 35 5.70 -15.51 1.93
C VAL A 35 5.08 -14.82 3.12
N PRO A 36 5.87 -14.41 4.12
CA PRO A 36 5.27 -13.85 5.32
C PRO A 36 4.78 -12.43 5.04
N ASP A 37 3.48 -12.28 4.84
CA ASP A 37 2.75 -11.02 4.95
C ASP A 37 3.23 -10.15 6.13
N PRO A 38 3.48 -10.72 7.34
CA PRO A 38 4.05 -9.95 8.44
C PRO A 38 5.41 -9.31 8.12
N ILE A 39 6.28 -9.95 7.35
CA ILE A 39 7.57 -9.38 6.96
C ILE A 39 7.36 -8.21 5.99
N GLY A 40 6.47 -8.38 5.01
CA GLY A 40 6.13 -7.31 4.07
C GLY A 40 5.62 -6.05 4.77
N TRP A 41 4.65 -6.23 5.69
CA TRP A 41 4.11 -5.13 6.50
C TRP A 41 5.13 -4.55 7.49
N ALA A 42 6.03 -5.34 8.05
CA ALA A 42 7.11 -4.84 8.91
C ALA A 42 8.09 -3.95 8.13
N LEU A 43 8.44 -4.31 6.89
CA LEU A 43 9.27 -3.49 6.01
C LEU A 43 8.57 -2.18 5.65
N ALA A 44 7.29 -2.24 5.29
CA ALA A 44 6.46 -1.06 5.02
C ALA A 44 6.36 -0.13 6.24
N LEU A 45 6.15 -0.69 7.43
CA LEU A 45 6.11 0.05 8.70
C LEU A 45 7.44 0.74 8.99
N MET A 46 8.56 0.02 8.93
CA MET A 46 9.89 0.59 9.17
C MET A 46 10.20 1.72 8.17
N ALA A 47 9.81 1.55 6.91
CA ALA A 47 9.99 2.56 5.88
C ALA A 47 9.17 3.82 6.19
N ALA A 48 7.88 3.65 6.49
CA ALA A 48 6.99 4.75 6.82
C ALA A 48 7.45 5.50 8.09
N LEU A 49 7.89 4.78 9.13
CA LEU A 49 8.44 5.35 10.37
C LEU A 49 9.64 6.28 10.09
N ARG A 50 10.56 5.85 9.22
CA ARG A 50 11.73 6.65 8.80
C ARG A 50 11.37 7.91 8.01
N LEU A 51 10.16 7.96 7.46
CA LEU A 51 9.66 9.08 6.66
C LEU A 51 8.66 9.97 7.42
N THR A 52 8.33 9.65 8.67
CA THR A 52 7.34 10.40 9.46
C THR A 52 7.68 11.87 9.67
N SER A 53 8.96 12.23 9.68
CA SER A 53 9.42 13.61 9.78
C SER A 53 9.30 14.40 8.47
N ARG A 54 9.05 13.72 7.34
CA ARG A 54 8.95 14.36 6.01
C ARG A 54 7.55 14.87 5.70
N HIS A 55 6.52 14.13 6.11
CA HIS A 55 5.13 14.52 5.89
C HIS A 55 4.20 13.75 6.83
N ALA A 56 3.12 14.40 7.31
CA ALA A 56 2.13 13.78 8.19
C ALA A 56 1.48 12.53 7.57
N GLY A 57 1.37 12.48 6.23
CA GLY A 57 0.90 11.29 5.50
C GLY A 57 1.71 10.03 5.82
N PHE A 58 3.02 10.12 6.04
CA PHE A 58 3.82 8.94 6.41
C PHE A 58 3.55 8.45 7.84
N ARG A 59 3.07 9.32 8.74
CA ARG A 59 2.60 8.89 10.07
C ARG A 59 1.32 8.06 9.95
N TRP A 60 0.39 8.47 9.10
CA TRP A 60 -0.80 7.69 8.80
C TRP A 60 -0.47 6.37 8.10
N ALA A 61 0.48 6.39 7.17
CA ALA A 61 0.99 5.18 6.53
C ALA A 61 1.61 4.22 7.56
N ALA A 62 2.40 4.72 8.51
CA ALA A 62 2.96 3.90 9.58
C ALA A 62 1.85 3.28 10.45
N GLY A 63 0.83 4.04 10.84
CA GLY A 63 -0.33 3.52 11.57
C GLY A 63 -1.07 2.43 10.80
N ALA A 64 -1.28 2.63 9.50
CA ALA A 64 -1.93 1.67 8.61
C ALA A 64 -1.09 0.38 8.45
N ALA A 65 0.23 0.51 8.23
CA ALA A 65 1.13 -0.64 8.14
C ALA A 65 1.22 -1.41 9.46
N ALA A 66 1.20 -0.72 10.61
CA ALA A 66 1.16 -1.37 11.92
C ALA A 66 -0.14 -2.15 12.13
N LEU A 67 -1.29 -1.59 11.72
CA LEU A 67 -2.57 -2.29 11.77
C LEU A 67 -2.55 -3.53 10.86
N ALA A 68 -2.06 -3.40 9.63
CA ALA A 68 -1.96 -4.52 8.69
C ALA A 68 -1.05 -5.63 9.23
N LEU A 69 0.08 -5.27 9.85
CA LEU A 69 0.98 -6.20 10.53
C LEU A 69 0.27 -6.94 11.68
N LEU A 70 -0.50 -6.23 12.50
CA LEU A 70 -1.25 -6.85 13.60
C LEU A 70 -2.34 -7.80 13.08
N VAL A 71 -2.96 -7.49 11.95
CA VAL A 71 -4.00 -8.33 11.32
C VAL A 71 -3.42 -9.55 10.59
N SER A 72 -2.19 -9.44 10.06
CA SER A 72 -1.55 -10.56 9.36
C SER A 72 -1.06 -11.65 10.32
N LEU A 73 -0.74 -11.32 11.57
CA LEU A 73 -0.27 -12.31 12.56
C LEU A 73 -1.31 -13.41 12.89
N PRO A 74 -2.58 -13.11 13.26
CA PRO A 74 -3.58 -14.16 13.45
C PRO A 74 -3.90 -14.93 12.18
N SER A 75 -3.94 -14.23 11.04
CA SER A 75 -4.19 -14.85 9.72
C SER A 75 -3.13 -15.91 9.40
N TRP A 76 -1.87 -15.62 9.72
CA TRP A 76 -0.76 -16.57 9.60
C TRP A 76 -0.90 -17.79 10.52
N MET A 77 -1.56 -17.64 11.67
CA MET A 77 -1.91 -18.75 12.58
C MET A 77 -3.18 -19.51 12.16
N GLY A 78 -3.76 -19.20 11.00
CA GLY A 78 -4.98 -19.82 10.47
C GLY A 78 -6.27 -19.22 11.01
N ALA A 79 -6.22 -18.09 11.74
CA ALA A 79 -7.42 -17.40 12.18
C ALA A 79 -8.02 -16.58 11.02
N SER A 80 -9.26 -16.88 10.65
CA SER A 80 -9.99 -16.13 9.63
C SER A 80 -11.29 -15.58 10.19
N GLY A 81 -11.70 -14.40 9.75
CA GLY A 81 -12.99 -13.82 10.10
C GLY A 81 -13.23 -12.51 9.37
N ALA A 82 -14.51 -12.19 9.12
CA ALA A 82 -14.89 -11.00 8.37
C ALA A 82 -14.27 -9.70 8.92
N LEU A 83 -14.18 -9.57 10.25
CA LEU A 83 -13.58 -8.41 10.90
C LEU A 83 -12.08 -8.29 10.59
N LEU A 84 -11.32 -9.40 10.62
CA LEU A 84 -9.90 -9.40 10.28
C LEU A 84 -9.71 -9.05 8.79
N SER A 85 -10.51 -9.64 7.91
CA SER A 85 -10.45 -9.33 6.47
C SER A 85 -10.73 -7.86 6.20
N VAL A 86 -11.79 -7.29 6.80
CA VAL A 86 -12.12 -5.87 6.68
C VAL A 86 -11.00 -4.99 7.23
N ALA A 87 -10.45 -5.32 8.40
CA ALA A 87 -9.34 -4.57 8.98
C ALA A 87 -8.09 -4.60 8.07
N GLY A 88 -7.78 -5.75 7.47
CA GLY A 88 -6.69 -5.90 6.51
C GLY A 88 -6.88 -5.06 5.25
N TYR A 89 -8.09 -5.05 4.67
CA TYR A 89 -8.42 -4.20 3.53
C TYR A 89 -8.31 -2.71 3.87
N VAL A 90 -8.93 -2.28 4.98
CA VAL A 90 -8.88 -0.88 5.43
C VAL A 90 -7.44 -0.43 5.69
N ALA A 91 -6.63 -1.28 6.32
CA ALA A 91 -5.23 -0.99 6.57
C ALA A 91 -4.44 -0.87 5.26
N SER A 92 -4.67 -1.76 4.29
CA SER A 92 -4.00 -1.73 2.99
C SER A 92 -4.35 -0.48 2.17
N THR A 93 -5.65 -0.19 2.02
CA THR A 93 -6.14 1.03 1.35
C THR A 93 -5.65 2.29 2.08
N GLY A 94 -5.68 2.29 3.41
CA GLY A 94 -5.19 3.39 4.23
C GLY A 94 -3.71 3.66 4.00
N PHE A 95 -2.90 2.60 3.85
CA PHE A 95 -1.48 2.73 3.54
C PHE A 95 -1.25 3.36 2.16
N VAL A 96 -1.87 2.82 1.11
CA VAL A 96 -1.78 3.35 -0.27
C VAL A 96 -2.21 4.81 -0.30
N PHE A 97 -3.36 5.11 0.29
CA PHE A 97 -3.91 6.47 0.33
C PHE A 97 -2.96 7.45 1.02
N ALA A 98 -2.40 7.07 2.17
CA ALA A 98 -1.50 7.91 2.95
C ALA A 98 -0.16 8.16 2.25
N VAL A 99 0.42 7.12 1.64
CA VAL A 99 1.67 7.23 0.85
C VAL A 99 1.44 8.10 -0.38
N CYS A 100 0.39 7.86 -1.16
CA CYS A 100 0.07 8.68 -2.33
C CYS A 100 -0.19 10.15 -1.94
N THR A 101 -0.86 10.39 -0.81
CA THR A 101 -1.09 11.76 -0.32
C THR A 101 0.21 12.46 0.04
N ALA A 102 1.16 11.77 0.66
CA ALA A 102 2.49 12.32 0.92
C ALA A 102 3.26 12.59 -0.39
N LEU A 103 3.20 11.68 -1.36
CA LEU A 103 3.88 11.83 -2.64
C LEU A 103 3.33 12.99 -3.48
N ILE A 104 2.02 13.23 -3.47
CA ILE A 104 1.40 14.39 -4.13
C ILE A 104 1.98 15.71 -3.58
N ALA A 105 2.22 15.78 -2.27
CA ALA A 105 2.77 16.97 -1.63
C ALA A 105 4.29 17.12 -1.83
N LEU A 106 5.04 16.02 -1.81
CA LEU A 106 6.50 16.02 -1.76
C LEU A 106 7.17 15.92 -3.14
N VAL A 107 6.49 15.33 -4.12
CA VAL A 107 7.05 15.03 -5.46
C VAL A 107 6.05 15.45 -6.55
N PRO A 108 6.02 16.76 -6.91
CA PRO A 108 5.04 17.31 -7.86
C PRO A 108 5.00 16.58 -9.21
N ASP A 109 6.16 16.16 -9.73
CA ASP A 109 6.28 15.42 -10.99
C ASP A 109 5.56 14.07 -10.99
N ARG A 110 5.21 13.56 -9.80
CA ARG A 110 4.50 12.30 -9.59
C ARG A 110 3.08 12.49 -9.08
N ALA A 111 2.65 13.72 -8.82
CA ALA A 111 1.38 14.03 -8.17
C ALA A 111 0.17 13.49 -8.95
N ALA A 112 0.15 13.66 -10.28
CA ALA A 112 -0.93 13.16 -11.12
C ALA A 112 -1.08 11.63 -11.02
N GLY A 113 0.02 10.89 -11.15
CA GLY A 113 0.01 9.43 -11.03
C GLY A 113 -0.38 8.95 -9.64
N ALA A 114 0.14 9.59 -8.59
CA ALA A 114 -0.23 9.30 -7.21
C ALA A 114 -1.72 9.58 -6.94
N GLN A 115 -2.29 10.65 -7.50
CA GLN A 115 -3.71 10.96 -7.39
C GLN A 115 -4.58 9.94 -8.11
N THR A 116 -4.19 9.50 -9.30
CA THR A 116 -4.90 8.44 -10.04
C THR A 116 -4.90 7.13 -9.26
N ILE A 117 -3.74 6.68 -8.77
CA ILE A 117 -3.62 5.44 -7.99
C ILE A 117 -4.46 5.52 -6.71
N ARG A 118 -4.37 6.64 -5.97
CA ARG A 118 -5.13 6.85 -4.73
C ARG A 118 -6.64 6.68 -4.93
N TRP A 119 -7.20 7.27 -5.98
CA TRP A 119 -8.63 7.18 -6.24
C TRP A 119 -9.04 5.84 -6.86
N ALA A 120 -8.18 5.25 -7.70
CA ALA A 120 -8.43 3.92 -8.25
C ALA A 120 -8.48 2.86 -7.14
N ASP A 121 -7.56 2.90 -6.18
CA ASP A 121 -7.50 1.99 -5.03
C ASP A 121 -8.77 2.10 -4.15
N VAL A 122 -9.18 3.32 -3.81
CA VAL A 122 -10.43 3.57 -3.06
C VAL A 122 -11.64 3.09 -3.84
N ALA A 123 -11.71 3.39 -5.15
CA ALA A 123 -12.82 2.96 -5.99
C ALA A 123 -12.92 1.43 -6.03
N LEU A 124 -11.81 0.71 -6.21
CA LEU A 124 -11.78 -0.75 -6.19
C LEU A 124 -12.18 -1.31 -4.83
N THR A 125 -11.73 -0.70 -3.74
CA THR A 125 -12.09 -1.11 -2.37
C THR A 125 -13.61 -1.07 -2.13
N VAL A 126 -14.32 -0.13 -2.78
CA VAL A 126 -15.79 -0.03 -2.71
C VAL A 126 -16.49 -0.90 -3.76
N LEU A 127 -15.96 -0.96 -4.98
CA LEU A 127 -16.60 -1.68 -6.10
C LEU A 127 -16.55 -3.19 -5.93
N VAL A 128 -15.46 -3.75 -5.40
CA VAL A 128 -15.32 -5.19 -5.18
C VAL A 128 -16.46 -5.76 -4.31
N PRO A 129 -16.70 -5.27 -3.08
CA PRO A 129 -17.79 -5.80 -2.27
C PRO A 129 -19.17 -5.50 -2.86
N LEU A 130 -19.35 -4.35 -3.53
CA LEU A 130 -20.61 -4.00 -4.18
C LEU A 130 -20.97 -4.95 -5.33
N ILE A 131 -19.98 -5.29 -6.17
CA ILE A 131 -20.16 -6.23 -7.28
C ILE A 131 -20.36 -7.64 -6.74
N ALA A 132 -19.60 -8.05 -5.72
CA ALA A 132 -19.79 -9.34 -5.05
C ALA A 132 -21.22 -9.47 -4.46
N TRP A 133 -21.79 -8.37 -3.95
CA TRP A 133 -23.15 -8.34 -3.41
C TRP A 133 -24.22 -8.40 -4.51
N THR A 134 -24.02 -7.73 -5.65
CA THR A 134 -25.03 -7.60 -6.72
C THR A 134 -25.00 -8.71 -7.77
N ALA A 135 -23.82 -9.23 -8.12
CA ALA A 135 -23.64 -10.10 -9.28
C ALA A 135 -23.97 -11.58 -9.00
N GLY A 136 -24.25 -11.94 -7.75
CA GLY A 136 -24.54 -13.31 -7.32
C GLY A 136 -23.37 -14.29 -7.49
N PRO A 137 -23.46 -15.50 -6.91
CA PRO A 137 -22.45 -16.54 -7.08
C PRO A 137 -22.51 -17.09 -8.51
N GLY A 138 -21.68 -16.56 -9.42
CA GLY A 138 -21.61 -17.04 -10.80
C GLY A 138 -20.91 -16.12 -11.81
N SER A 139 -20.67 -14.85 -11.47
CA SER A 139 -20.02 -13.88 -12.36
C SER A 139 -18.49 -13.96 -12.35
N THR A 140 -17.95 -15.11 -12.76
CA THR A 140 -16.49 -15.38 -12.79
C THR A 140 -15.71 -14.30 -13.57
N LEU A 141 -16.24 -13.82 -14.69
CA LEU A 141 -15.60 -12.77 -15.49
C LEU A 141 -15.46 -11.44 -14.73
N ALA A 142 -16.50 -11.01 -14.00
CA ALA A 142 -16.47 -9.74 -13.27
C ALA A 142 -15.45 -9.78 -12.13
N VAL A 143 -15.39 -10.90 -11.41
CA VAL A 143 -14.40 -11.14 -10.35
C VAL A 143 -12.98 -11.12 -10.93
N VAL A 144 -12.74 -11.82 -12.05
CA VAL A 144 -11.42 -11.83 -12.72
C VAL A 144 -11.00 -10.42 -13.15
N LEU A 145 -11.90 -9.64 -13.77
CA LEU A 145 -11.59 -8.27 -14.18
C LEU A 145 -11.26 -7.36 -12.99
N LEU A 146 -11.98 -7.50 -11.87
CA LEU A 146 -11.69 -6.76 -10.64
C LEU A 146 -10.34 -7.12 -10.04
N VAL A 147 -9.99 -8.41 -10.01
CA VAL A 147 -8.69 -8.88 -9.53
C VAL A 147 -7.57 -8.31 -10.40
N LEU A 148 -7.72 -8.35 -11.73
CA LEU A 148 -6.74 -7.78 -12.66
C LEU A 148 -6.61 -6.26 -12.50
N ALA A 149 -7.71 -5.55 -12.27
CA ALA A 149 -7.69 -4.12 -12.00
C ALA A 149 -6.96 -3.80 -10.69
N GLY A 150 -7.25 -4.56 -9.62
CA GLY A 150 -6.53 -4.47 -8.34
C GLY A 150 -5.04 -4.70 -8.47
N LEU A 151 -4.64 -5.77 -9.16
CA LEU A 151 -3.24 -6.08 -9.42
C LEU A 151 -2.56 -4.96 -10.23
N THR A 152 -3.25 -4.39 -11.22
CA THR A 152 -2.72 -3.30 -12.03
C THR A 152 -2.46 -2.05 -11.18
N VAL A 153 -3.43 -1.64 -10.35
CA VAL A 153 -3.28 -0.51 -9.44
C VAL A 153 -2.14 -0.74 -8.46
N PHE A 154 -2.05 -1.96 -7.92
CA PHE A 154 -1.00 -2.35 -6.99
C PHE A 154 0.40 -2.32 -7.61
N VAL A 155 0.58 -2.88 -8.80
CA VAL A 155 1.85 -2.81 -9.53
C VAL A 155 2.21 -1.36 -9.85
N CYS A 156 1.25 -0.55 -10.29
CA CYS A 156 1.47 0.88 -10.51
C CYS A 156 1.91 1.59 -9.23
N PHE A 157 1.34 1.24 -8.07
CA PHE A 157 1.73 1.77 -6.77
C PHE A 157 3.17 1.40 -6.38
N ILE A 158 3.57 0.13 -6.57
CA ILE A 158 4.96 -0.29 -6.34
C ILE A 158 5.92 0.48 -7.25
N VAL A 159 5.61 0.57 -8.55
CA VAL A 159 6.43 1.30 -9.52
C VAL A 159 6.54 2.78 -9.15
N LEU A 160 5.44 3.39 -8.69
CA LEU A 160 5.43 4.76 -8.18
C LEU A 160 6.41 4.92 -7.01
N MET A 161 6.34 4.06 -5.99
CA MET A 161 7.25 4.12 -4.83
C MET A 161 8.72 3.93 -5.23
N VAL A 162 9.02 2.97 -6.11
CA VAL A 162 10.37 2.73 -6.62
C VAL A 162 10.90 3.97 -7.34
N ARG A 163 10.12 4.56 -8.24
CA ARG A 163 10.52 5.77 -8.99
C ARG A 163 10.70 6.96 -8.06
N SER A 164 9.77 7.18 -7.12
CA SER A 164 9.83 8.28 -6.16
C SER A 164 10.95 8.13 -5.12
N SER A 165 11.53 6.94 -4.95
CA SER A 165 12.61 6.72 -3.98
C SER A 165 13.90 7.49 -4.32
N GLY A 166 14.12 7.81 -5.60
CA GLY A 166 15.27 8.59 -6.07
C GLY A 166 14.96 10.07 -6.34
N ASP A 167 13.70 10.48 -6.28
CA ASP A 167 13.28 11.84 -6.61
C ASP A 167 13.64 12.82 -5.46
N PRO A 168 14.11 14.05 -5.77
CA PRO A 168 14.37 15.07 -4.77
C PRO A 168 13.05 15.56 -4.16
N VAL A 169 13.08 15.83 -2.85
CA VAL A 169 11.89 16.22 -2.08
C VAL A 169 11.75 17.74 -2.04
N VAL A 170 10.56 18.25 -2.33
CA VAL A 170 10.23 19.65 -2.09
C VAL A 170 9.92 19.85 -0.60
N PRO A 171 10.58 20.81 0.10
CA PRO A 171 10.26 21.13 1.49
C PRO A 171 8.81 21.60 1.61
N VAL A 172 8.05 20.99 2.52
CA VAL A 172 6.72 21.48 2.88
C VAL A 172 6.92 22.44 4.06
N GLY A 173 6.67 23.73 3.82
CA GLY A 173 6.72 24.78 4.85
C GLY A 173 5.56 24.73 5.83
#